data_AF-A0A195BPY8-F1
#
_entry.id   AF-A0A195BPY8-F1
#
_cell.length_a   1.000
_cell.length_b   1.000
_cell.length_c   1.000
_cell.angle_alpha   90.00
_cell.angle_beta   90.00
_cell.angle_gamma   90.00
#
_symmetry.space_group_name_H-M   'P 1'
#
loop_
_entity.id
_entity.type
_entity.pdbx_description
1 polymer ?
#
loop_
_entity_poly.entity_id
_entity_poly.type
_entity_poly.pdbx_seq_one_letter_code
_entity_poly.pdbx_strand_id
1 'polypeptide(L)'
;MDGFMPLLSTTDIKKKLNVGIALLNFLGDLSKSIECQDIGMFIDNVIPWLGNGNPKVVQNGLEILTYLADRMGHDFKPYISTIIQPTIDRLGDSKDATREKAQLVLLKIMEKGCMSPQNLLDRLRPAFNHKNAKLREEALILLTTTLNEHGADEMALSGVIPSIVKLLSDPSEKVRETALNTLADIYRHVGERLRVDLQRKHNVPQAKMLLLIEKFDQLKAAGDLLPLAMSSDGE
;
A
#
# COMPACT_ATOMS: atom_id res chain seq x y z
N MET A 1 27.56 6.57 -4.96
CA MET A 1 26.38 6.42 -5.86
C MET A 1 26.68 6.78 -7.33
N ASP A 2 27.46 7.84 -7.60
CA ASP A 2 27.71 8.34 -8.97
C ASP A 2 28.22 7.30 -9.99
N GLY A 3 29.02 6.32 -9.56
CA GLY A 3 29.48 5.23 -10.45
C GLY A 3 28.37 4.35 -11.02
N PHE A 4 27.20 4.29 -10.36
CA PHE A 4 26.04 3.55 -10.86
C PHE A 4 25.17 4.38 -11.82
N MET A 5 25.18 5.71 -11.69
CA MET A 5 24.32 6.63 -12.44
C MET A 5 24.28 6.37 -13.96
N PRO A 6 25.42 6.31 -14.68
CA PRO A 6 25.38 6.10 -16.14
C PRO A 6 24.92 4.68 -16.53
N LEU A 7 24.82 3.75 -15.58
CA LEU A 7 24.42 2.37 -15.81
C LEU A 7 22.92 2.16 -15.64
N LEU A 8 22.21 3.04 -14.92
CA LEU A 8 20.78 2.88 -14.63
C LEU A 8 19.88 3.04 -15.87
N SER A 9 20.31 3.88 -16.82
CA SER A 9 19.60 4.15 -18.08
C SER A 9 19.77 3.06 -19.15
N THR A 10 20.59 2.03 -18.89
CA THR A 10 20.79 0.92 -19.85
C THR A 10 19.48 0.23 -20.20
N THR A 11 19.29 -0.11 -21.47
CA THR A 11 18.13 -0.89 -21.94
C THR A 11 18.38 -2.40 -21.91
N ASP A 12 19.66 -2.82 -21.85
CA ASP A 12 20.04 -4.23 -21.73
C ASP A 12 19.61 -4.83 -20.38
N ILE A 13 18.78 -5.88 -20.44
CA ILE A 13 18.20 -6.55 -19.26
C ILE A 13 19.27 -7.23 -18.41
N LYS A 14 20.25 -7.90 -19.02
CA LYS A 14 21.32 -8.58 -18.29
C LYS A 14 22.17 -7.56 -17.54
N LYS A 15 22.47 -6.43 -18.18
CA LYS A 15 23.17 -5.31 -17.54
C LYS A 15 22.34 -4.70 -16.41
N LYS A 16 21.04 -4.44 -16.60
CA LYS A 16 20.15 -3.97 -15.52
C LYS A 16 20.16 -4.91 -14.31
N LEU A 17 20.08 -6.23 -14.53
CA LEU A 17 20.10 -7.21 -13.46
C LEU A 17 21.43 -7.18 -12.69
N ASN A 18 22.56 -7.17 -13.40
CA ASN A 18 23.88 -7.10 -12.77
C ASN A 18 24.09 -5.80 -11.99
N VAL A 19 23.68 -4.66 -12.57
CA VAL A 19 23.73 -3.34 -11.93
C VAL A 19 22.85 -3.33 -10.69
N GLY A 20 21.64 -3.88 -10.78
CA GLY A 20 20.70 -3.97 -9.65
C GLY A 20 21.28 -4.75 -8.49
N ILE A 21 21.88 -5.93 -8.74
CA ILE A 21 22.53 -6.73 -7.68
C ILE A 21 23.68 -5.96 -7.03
N ALA A 22 24.56 -5.36 -7.84
CA ALA A 22 25.70 -4.60 -7.33
C ALA A 22 25.26 -3.38 -6.52
N LEU A 23 24.22 -2.68 -6.97
CA LEU A 23 23.67 -1.51 -6.29
C LEU A 23 22.96 -1.89 -4.99
N LEU A 24 22.17 -2.96 -4.97
CA LEU A 24 21.53 -3.44 -3.73
C LEU A 24 22.57 -3.85 -2.68
N ASN A 25 23.65 -4.53 -3.09
CA ASN A 25 24.76 -4.85 -2.19
C ASN A 25 25.44 -3.57 -1.65
N PHE A 26 25.60 -2.55 -2.49
CA PHE A 26 26.16 -1.25 -2.08
C PHE A 26 25.24 -0.52 -1.09
N LEU A 27 23.94 -0.49 -1.35
CA LEU A 27 22.95 0.21 -0.52
C LEU A 27 22.72 -0.49 0.83
N GLY A 28 22.79 -1.83 0.84
CA GLY A 28 22.65 -2.65 2.05
C GLY A 28 23.85 -2.57 2.99
N ASP A 29 25.01 -2.10 2.52
CA ASP A 29 26.14 -1.77 3.38
C ASP A 29 25.97 -0.35 3.94
N LEU A 30 25.58 -0.26 5.21
CA LEU A 30 25.34 1.02 5.90
C LEU A 30 26.61 1.88 6.01
N SER A 31 27.81 1.31 5.86
CA SER A 31 29.07 2.06 5.83
C SER A 31 29.28 2.84 4.53
N LYS A 32 28.60 2.47 3.44
CA LYS A 32 28.72 3.13 2.14
C LYS A 32 27.88 4.39 2.10
N SER A 33 28.47 5.53 1.73
CA SER A 33 27.71 6.77 1.55
C SER A 33 26.73 6.68 0.37
N ILE A 34 25.53 7.22 0.57
CA ILE A 34 24.52 7.41 -0.50
C ILE A 34 24.62 8.77 -1.19
N GLU A 35 25.58 9.60 -0.80
CA GLU A 35 25.82 10.89 -1.45
C GLU A 35 26.19 10.68 -2.94
N CYS A 36 25.59 11.51 -3.78
CA CYS A 36 25.88 11.68 -5.21
C CYS A 36 25.63 13.13 -5.61
N GLN A 37 26.08 13.48 -6.81
CA GLN A 37 25.89 14.81 -7.38
C GLN A 37 24.41 15.18 -7.54
N ASP A 38 23.58 14.22 -7.96
CA ASP A 38 22.15 14.43 -8.19
C ASP A 38 21.35 13.18 -7.81
N ILE A 39 20.82 13.15 -6.59
CA ILE A 39 19.98 12.04 -6.11
C ILE A 39 18.61 12.01 -6.79
N GLY A 40 18.11 13.16 -7.27
CA GLY A 40 16.85 13.23 -8.01
C GLY A 40 16.96 12.50 -9.33
N MET A 41 18.00 12.81 -10.12
CA MET A 41 18.30 12.10 -11.36
C MET A 41 18.58 10.62 -11.11
N PHE A 42 19.17 10.25 -9.97
CA PHE A 42 19.33 8.84 -9.60
C PHE A 42 17.98 8.12 -9.51
N ILE A 43 17.05 8.69 -8.74
CA ILE A 43 15.72 8.13 -8.53
C ILE A 43 14.95 8.09 -9.85
N ASP A 44 15.00 9.15 -10.65
CA ASP A 44 14.34 9.23 -11.96
C ASP A 44 14.83 8.13 -12.92
N ASN A 45 16.11 7.74 -12.85
CA ASN A 45 16.64 6.64 -13.66
C ASN A 45 16.23 5.24 -13.15
N VAL A 46 15.81 5.12 -11.89
CA VAL A 46 15.29 3.86 -11.31
C VAL A 46 13.81 3.68 -11.67
N ILE A 47 13.01 4.76 -11.77
CA ILE A 47 11.56 4.68 -12.02
C ILE A 47 11.20 3.83 -13.25
N PRO A 48 11.87 3.93 -14.42
CA PRO A 48 11.60 3.07 -15.57
C PRO A 48 11.77 1.57 -15.31
N TRP A 49 12.49 1.18 -14.26
CA TRP A 49 12.66 -0.23 -13.89
C TRP A 49 11.37 -0.82 -13.35
N LEU A 50 10.51 -0.02 -12.71
CA LEU A 50 9.22 -0.48 -12.18
C LEU A 50 8.27 -0.87 -13.32
N GLY A 51 8.39 -0.24 -14.49
CA GLY A 51 7.62 -0.59 -15.70
C GLY A 51 8.23 -1.70 -16.55
N ASN A 52 9.34 -2.32 -16.14
CA ASN A 52 10.06 -3.28 -16.96
C ASN A 52 9.31 -4.61 -17.10
N GLY A 53 9.42 -5.26 -18.27
CA GLY A 53 8.80 -6.58 -18.50
C GLY A 53 9.47 -7.74 -17.74
N ASN A 54 10.69 -7.55 -17.24
CA ASN A 54 11.39 -8.54 -16.43
C ASN A 54 11.08 -8.33 -14.93
N PRO A 55 10.43 -9.29 -14.23
CA PRO A 55 10.06 -9.13 -12.83
C PRO A 55 11.25 -8.87 -11.89
N LYS A 56 12.43 -9.42 -12.17
CA LYS A 56 13.62 -9.18 -11.34
C LYS A 56 14.16 -7.76 -11.48
N VAL A 57 14.02 -7.14 -12.64
CA VAL A 57 14.34 -5.71 -12.81
C VAL A 57 13.38 -4.84 -12.01
N VAL A 58 12.08 -5.16 -12.05
CA VAL A 58 11.06 -4.47 -11.24
C VAL A 58 11.34 -4.61 -9.75
N GLN A 59 11.59 -5.84 -9.29
CA GLN A 59 11.91 -6.13 -7.88
C GLN A 59 13.15 -5.37 -7.41
N ASN A 60 14.22 -5.36 -8.20
CA ASN A 60 15.42 -4.59 -7.88
C ASN A 60 15.11 -3.08 -7.79
N GLY A 61 14.32 -2.54 -8.72
CA GLY A 61 13.92 -1.13 -8.70
C GLY A 61 13.14 -0.77 -7.43
N LEU A 62 12.18 -1.60 -7.04
CA LEU A 62 11.43 -1.42 -5.79
C LEU A 62 12.34 -1.49 -4.56
N GLU A 63 13.24 -2.46 -4.49
CA GLU A 63 14.17 -2.59 -3.36
C GLU A 63 15.15 -1.41 -3.27
N ILE A 64 15.64 -0.92 -4.41
CA ILE A 64 16.48 0.29 -4.45
C ILE A 64 15.70 1.47 -3.85
N LEU A 65 14.43 1.67 -4.26
CA LEU A 65 13.59 2.72 -3.69
C LEU A 65 13.36 2.55 -2.19
N THR A 66 13.17 1.31 -1.70
CA THR A 66 13.05 1.02 -0.27
C THR A 66 14.31 1.43 0.49
N TYR A 67 15.50 1.06 -0.01
CA TYR A 67 16.77 1.45 0.63
C TYR A 67 16.98 2.96 0.62
N LEU A 68 16.66 3.63 -0.49
CA LEU A 68 16.78 5.08 -0.58
C LEU A 68 15.83 5.77 0.39
N ALA A 69 14.55 5.35 0.46
CA ALA A 69 13.60 5.87 1.43
C ALA A 69 14.10 5.67 2.87
N ASP A 70 14.61 4.47 3.19
CA ASP A 70 15.09 4.16 4.53
C ASP A 70 16.30 5.00 4.94
N ARG A 71 17.27 5.17 4.02
CA ARG A 71 18.53 5.86 4.30
C ARG A 71 18.46 7.38 4.20
N MET A 72 17.57 7.92 3.37
CA MET A 72 17.36 9.37 3.24
C MET A 72 16.38 9.91 4.29
N GLY A 73 15.51 9.05 4.84
CA GLY A 73 14.49 9.49 5.79
C GLY A 73 13.60 10.58 5.20
N HIS A 74 13.40 11.68 5.93
CA HIS A 74 12.57 12.81 5.48
C HIS A 74 13.04 13.46 4.17
N ASP A 75 14.32 13.37 3.82
CA ASP A 75 14.87 13.94 2.58
C ASP A 75 14.36 13.20 1.33
N PHE A 76 13.70 12.04 1.49
CA PHE A 76 13.05 11.34 0.39
C PHE A 76 11.70 11.95 -0.03
N LYS A 77 11.11 12.81 0.82
CA LYS A 77 9.79 13.42 0.60
C LYS A 77 9.61 14.13 -0.75
N PRO A 78 10.59 14.86 -1.31
CA PRO A 78 10.44 15.53 -2.61
C PRO A 78 10.17 14.59 -3.78
N TYR A 79 10.57 13.31 -3.69
CA TYR A 79 10.49 12.35 -4.80
C TYR A 79 9.18 11.54 -4.82
N ILE A 80 8.39 11.65 -3.75
CA ILE A 80 7.17 10.87 -3.54
C ILE A 80 6.17 11.02 -4.68
N SER A 81 5.94 12.25 -5.15
CA SER A 81 4.98 12.51 -6.24
C SER A 81 5.32 11.77 -7.53
N THR A 82 6.60 11.49 -7.77
CA THR A 82 7.08 10.84 -8.99
C THR A 82 7.01 9.32 -8.89
N ILE A 83 7.27 8.76 -7.70
CA ILE A 83 7.34 7.29 -7.52
C ILE A 83 6.02 6.65 -7.08
N ILE A 84 5.09 7.41 -6.48
CA ILE A 84 3.93 6.83 -5.78
C ILE A 84 3.03 6.01 -6.71
N GLN A 85 2.67 6.56 -7.87
CA GLN A 85 1.79 5.88 -8.81
C GLN A 85 2.47 4.65 -9.46
N PRO A 86 3.72 4.74 -9.98
CA PRO A 86 4.46 3.57 -10.44
C PRO A 86 4.55 2.44 -9.42
N THR A 87 4.73 2.76 -8.13
CA THR A 87 4.76 1.76 -7.06
C THR A 87 3.38 1.15 -6.80
N ILE A 88 2.32 1.96 -6.71
CA ILE A 88 0.94 1.46 -6.56
C ILE A 88 0.58 0.50 -7.70
N ASP A 89 0.96 0.82 -8.94
CA ASP A 89 0.68 -0.04 -10.09
C ASP A 89 1.34 -1.44 -9.96
N ARG A 90 2.42 -1.57 -9.17
CA ARG A 90 3.09 -2.84 -8.90
C ARG A 90 2.40 -3.71 -7.85
N LEU A 91 1.46 -3.17 -7.08
CA LEU A 91 0.54 -3.99 -6.27
C LEU A 91 -0.37 -4.87 -7.16
N GLY A 92 -0.50 -4.56 -8.45
CA GLY A 92 -1.23 -5.40 -9.41
C GLY A 92 -0.39 -6.48 -10.08
N ASP A 93 0.87 -6.67 -9.71
CA ASP A 93 1.79 -7.57 -10.43
C ASP A 93 1.43 -9.05 -10.27
N SER A 94 1.65 -9.81 -11.33
CA SER A 94 1.47 -11.26 -11.37
C SER A 94 2.36 -12.04 -10.39
N LYS A 95 3.48 -11.45 -9.95
CA LYS A 95 4.45 -12.09 -9.05
C LYS A 95 4.27 -11.57 -7.63
N ASP A 96 4.02 -12.48 -6.70
CA ASP A 96 3.83 -12.20 -5.27
C ASP A 96 4.99 -11.38 -4.70
N ALA A 97 6.22 -11.83 -4.94
CA ALA A 97 7.43 -11.12 -4.51
C ALA A 97 7.55 -9.67 -5.04
N THR A 98 6.95 -9.36 -6.20
CA THR A 98 6.92 -7.98 -6.70
C THR A 98 5.91 -7.14 -5.92
N ARG A 99 4.74 -7.70 -5.62
CA ARG A 99 3.71 -7.01 -4.85
C ARG A 99 4.15 -6.74 -3.41
N GLU A 100 4.76 -7.72 -2.77
CA GLU A 100 5.34 -7.58 -1.42
C GLU A 100 6.36 -6.44 -1.36
N LYS A 101 7.25 -6.33 -2.37
CA LYS A 101 8.23 -5.24 -2.46
C LYS A 101 7.56 -3.89 -2.72
N ALA A 102 6.50 -3.85 -3.53
CA ALA A 102 5.75 -2.62 -3.76
C ALA A 102 5.05 -2.14 -2.48
N GLN A 103 4.44 -3.07 -1.74
CA GLN A 103 3.85 -2.78 -0.43
C GLN A 103 4.92 -2.26 0.55
N LEU A 104 6.08 -2.91 0.60
CA LEU A 104 7.18 -2.50 1.46
C LEU A 104 7.68 -1.09 1.16
N VAL A 105 7.79 -0.68 -0.11
CA VAL A 105 8.15 0.71 -0.46
C VAL A 105 7.12 1.70 0.12
N LEU A 106 5.82 1.41 -0.05
CA LEU A 106 4.74 2.29 0.40
C LEU A 106 4.71 2.43 1.93
N LEU A 107 4.86 1.31 2.65
CA LEU A 107 4.95 1.29 4.11
C LEU A 107 6.22 2.00 4.60
N LYS A 108 7.37 1.77 3.96
CA LYS A 108 8.64 2.41 4.32
C LYS A 108 8.59 3.94 4.17
N ILE A 109 7.93 4.43 3.12
CA ILE A 109 7.70 5.87 2.92
C ILE A 109 6.91 6.48 4.07
N MET A 110 5.89 5.78 4.57
CA MET A 110 5.12 6.23 5.74
C MET A 110 5.93 6.13 7.04
N GLU A 111 6.63 5.02 7.25
CA GLU A 111 7.51 4.80 8.41
C GLU A 111 8.55 5.93 8.55
N LYS A 112 9.09 6.42 7.43
CA LYS A 112 10.05 7.53 7.41
C LYS A 112 9.40 8.92 7.39
N GLY A 113 8.10 9.03 7.65
CA GLY A 113 7.38 10.30 7.74
C GLY A 113 7.38 11.11 6.45
N CYS A 114 7.57 10.46 5.29
CA CYS A 114 7.52 11.12 3.98
C CYS A 114 6.08 11.29 3.47
N MET A 115 5.16 10.45 3.95
CA MET A 115 3.74 10.49 3.61
C MET A 115 2.89 10.12 4.84
N SER A 116 1.74 10.78 5.03
CA SER A 116 0.78 10.40 6.06
C SER A 116 -0.15 9.26 5.61
N PRO A 117 -0.76 8.50 6.55
CA PRO A 117 -1.78 7.50 6.25
C PRO A 117 -2.92 8.05 5.37
N GLN A 118 -3.42 9.25 5.68
CA GLN A 118 -4.43 9.92 4.87
C GLN A 118 -3.97 10.17 3.43
N ASN A 119 -2.73 10.62 3.22
CA ASN A 119 -2.20 10.85 1.88
C ASN A 119 -2.06 9.54 1.09
N LEU A 120 -1.64 8.45 1.72
CA LEU A 120 -1.61 7.13 1.07
C LEU A 120 -3.03 6.69 0.68
N LEU A 121 -3.99 6.83 1.60
CA LEU A 121 -5.39 6.51 1.35
C LEU A 121 -5.92 7.25 0.13
N ASP A 122 -5.67 8.55 0.02
CA ASP A 122 -6.09 9.38 -1.11
C ASP A 122 -5.50 8.91 -2.45
N ARG A 123 -4.23 8.47 -2.45
CA ARG A 123 -3.57 7.90 -3.62
C ARG A 123 -4.07 6.50 -3.98
N LEU A 124 -4.52 5.72 -3.00
CA LEU A 124 -5.07 4.38 -3.21
C LEU A 124 -6.53 4.37 -3.69
N ARG A 125 -7.31 5.45 -3.46
CA ARG A 125 -8.74 5.49 -3.84
C ARG A 125 -9.04 5.00 -5.26
N PRO A 126 -8.27 5.38 -6.32
CA PRO A 126 -8.52 4.90 -7.67
C PRO A 126 -8.33 3.38 -7.83
N ALA A 127 -7.45 2.77 -7.02
CA ALA A 127 -7.14 1.35 -7.10
C ALA A 127 -8.36 0.47 -6.78
N PHE A 128 -9.25 0.90 -5.89
CA PHE A 128 -10.49 0.15 -5.57
C PHE A 128 -11.44 -0.01 -6.76
N ASN A 129 -11.31 0.79 -7.82
CA ASN A 129 -12.13 0.69 -9.02
C ASN A 129 -11.33 0.24 -10.25
N HIS A 130 -10.07 -0.19 -10.06
CA HIS A 130 -9.19 -0.53 -11.16
C HIS A 130 -9.59 -1.85 -11.83
N LYS A 131 -9.36 -2.00 -13.15
CA LYS A 131 -9.72 -3.20 -13.92
C LYS A 131 -9.02 -4.49 -13.44
N ASN A 132 -7.78 -4.37 -12.96
CA ASN A 132 -7.00 -5.50 -12.44
C ASN A 132 -7.49 -5.89 -11.05
N ALA A 133 -8.07 -7.09 -10.92
CA ALA A 133 -8.58 -7.61 -9.65
C ALA A 133 -7.51 -7.72 -8.57
N LYS A 134 -6.27 -8.06 -8.94
CA LYS A 134 -5.18 -8.21 -7.98
C LYS A 134 -4.76 -6.87 -7.39
N LEU A 135 -4.79 -5.80 -8.19
CA LEU A 135 -4.55 -4.44 -7.67
C LEU A 135 -5.65 -4.02 -6.69
N ARG A 136 -6.92 -4.36 -6.94
CA ARG A 136 -8.03 -4.07 -6.01
C ARG A 136 -7.85 -4.79 -4.68
N GLU A 137 -7.53 -6.08 -4.74
CA GLU A 137 -7.25 -6.94 -3.57
C GLU A 137 -6.11 -6.37 -2.73
N GLU A 138 -4.99 -6.04 -3.36
CA GLU A 138 -3.77 -5.61 -2.65
C GLU A 138 -3.90 -4.18 -2.12
N ALA A 139 -4.71 -3.33 -2.76
CA ALA A 139 -5.07 -2.03 -2.21
C ALA A 139 -5.91 -2.15 -0.93
N LEU A 140 -6.82 -3.13 -0.84
CA LEU A 140 -7.56 -3.41 0.40
C LEU A 140 -6.63 -3.92 1.50
N ILE A 141 -5.71 -4.83 1.17
CA ILE A 141 -4.71 -5.35 2.12
C ILE A 141 -3.81 -4.23 2.65
N LEU A 142 -3.33 -3.34 1.77
CA LEU A 142 -2.51 -2.20 2.18
C LEU A 142 -3.31 -1.20 3.04
N LEU A 143 -4.59 -0.97 2.73
CA LEU A 143 -5.47 -0.17 3.59
C LEU A 143 -5.59 -0.79 5.00
N THR A 144 -5.89 -2.08 5.10
CA THR A 144 -5.99 -2.77 6.39
C THR A 144 -4.67 -2.72 7.17
N THR A 145 -3.54 -2.90 6.47
CA THR A 145 -2.20 -2.82 7.09
C THR A 145 -1.97 -1.42 7.66
N THR A 146 -2.20 -0.38 6.85
CA THR A 146 -2.07 1.03 7.25
C THR A 146 -2.99 1.36 8.43
N LEU A 147 -4.23 0.86 8.40
CA LEU A 147 -5.20 1.04 9.48
C LEU A 147 -4.73 0.41 10.80
N ASN A 148 -4.18 -0.80 10.74
CA ASN A 148 -3.70 -1.48 11.94
C ASN A 148 -2.45 -0.85 12.53
N GLU A 149 -1.57 -0.29 11.69
CA GLU A 149 -0.32 0.36 12.13
C GLU A 149 -0.55 1.76 12.70
N HIS A 150 -1.49 2.53 12.12
CA HIS A 150 -1.65 3.96 12.42
C HIS A 150 -2.96 4.31 13.14
N GLY A 151 -3.95 3.43 13.13
CA GLY A 151 -5.28 3.68 13.69
C GLY A 151 -6.22 4.44 12.75
N ALA A 152 -7.52 4.41 13.08
CA ALA A 152 -8.56 5.03 12.26
C ALA A 152 -8.55 6.57 12.30
N ASP A 153 -8.07 7.20 13.37
CA ASP A 153 -8.11 8.67 13.52
C ASP A 153 -7.18 9.38 12.51
N GLU A 154 -6.15 8.69 12.01
CA GLU A 154 -5.23 9.20 10.99
C GLU A 154 -5.83 9.15 9.56
N MET A 155 -7.06 8.63 9.41
CA MET A 155 -7.68 8.39 8.10
C MET A 155 -9.19 8.70 8.08
N ALA A 156 -9.60 9.48 7.09
CA ALA A 156 -11.01 9.74 6.76
C ALA A 156 -11.65 8.55 6.02
N LEU A 157 -11.83 7.43 6.73
CA LEU A 157 -12.32 6.16 6.19
C LEU A 157 -13.70 6.25 5.53
N SER A 158 -14.57 7.16 6.00
CA SER A 158 -15.91 7.38 5.45
C SER A 158 -15.90 7.64 3.93
N GLY A 159 -14.84 8.28 3.41
CA GLY A 159 -14.68 8.56 1.99
C GLY A 159 -14.41 7.33 1.11
N VAL A 160 -14.01 6.20 1.69
CA VAL A 160 -13.71 4.96 0.96
C VAL A 160 -14.69 3.83 1.22
N ILE A 161 -15.52 3.91 2.26
CA ILE A 161 -16.56 2.90 2.55
C ILE A 161 -17.44 2.58 1.33
N PRO A 162 -17.96 3.55 0.53
CA PRO A 162 -18.75 3.22 -0.65
C PRO A 162 -18.02 2.33 -1.67
N SER A 163 -16.71 2.56 -1.84
CA SER A 163 -15.89 1.77 -2.76
C SER A 163 -15.69 0.36 -2.23
N ILE A 164 -15.45 0.19 -0.93
CA ILE A 164 -15.28 -1.14 -0.30
C ILE A 164 -16.60 -1.92 -0.33
N VAL A 165 -17.73 -1.27 -0.07
CA VAL A 165 -19.07 -1.88 -0.18
C VAL A 165 -19.32 -2.40 -1.59
N LYS A 166 -18.97 -1.64 -2.63
CA LYS A 166 -19.07 -2.10 -4.02
C LYS A 166 -18.25 -3.37 -4.27
N LEU A 167 -17.08 -3.49 -3.64
CA LEU A 167 -16.19 -4.66 -3.77
C LEU A 167 -16.73 -5.93 -3.11
N LEU A 168 -17.74 -5.86 -2.24
CA LEU A 168 -18.46 -7.05 -1.73
C LEU A 168 -19.16 -7.85 -2.85
N SER A 169 -19.40 -7.21 -4.00
CA SER A 169 -20.00 -7.79 -5.20
C SER A 169 -19.01 -7.87 -6.37
N ASP A 170 -17.70 -7.80 -6.09
CA ASP A 170 -16.66 -7.89 -7.12
C ASP A 170 -16.72 -9.22 -7.90
N PRO A 171 -16.41 -9.25 -9.21
CA PRO A 171 -16.33 -10.50 -9.97
C PRO A 171 -15.34 -11.52 -9.39
N SER A 172 -14.24 -11.06 -8.80
CA SER A 172 -13.23 -11.91 -8.17
C SER A 172 -13.62 -12.28 -6.74
N GLU A 173 -13.65 -13.57 -6.44
CA GLU A 173 -13.94 -14.08 -5.10
C GLU A 173 -12.97 -13.56 -4.04
N LYS A 174 -11.68 -13.56 -4.35
CA LYS A 174 -10.63 -13.04 -3.45
C LYS A 174 -10.86 -11.58 -3.09
N VAL A 175 -11.31 -10.77 -4.05
CA VAL A 175 -11.60 -9.35 -3.80
C VAL A 175 -12.83 -9.20 -2.90
N ARG A 176 -13.88 -10.01 -3.11
CA ARG A 176 -15.07 -10.01 -2.24
C ARG A 176 -14.73 -10.40 -0.80
N GLU A 177 -13.93 -11.45 -0.63
CA GLU A 177 -13.48 -11.92 0.69
C GLU A 177 -12.61 -10.86 1.38
N THR A 178 -11.64 -10.30 0.66
CA THR A 178 -10.77 -9.25 1.19
C THR A 178 -11.57 -8.01 1.57
N ALA A 179 -12.60 -7.62 0.80
CA ALA A 179 -13.47 -6.49 1.13
C ALA A 179 -14.30 -6.75 2.39
N LEU A 180 -14.82 -7.97 2.57
CA LEU A 180 -15.53 -8.37 3.79
C LEU A 180 -14.60 -8.26 5.01
N ASN A 181 -13.38 -8.77 4.90
CA ASN A 181 -12.37 -8.70 5.96
C ASN A 181 -11.97 -7.24 6.26
N THR A 182 -11.77 -6.43 5.22
CA THR A 182 -11.43 -5.00 5.38
C THR A 182 -12.51 -4.24 6.15
N LEU A 183 -13.81 -4.49 5.88
CA LEU A 183 -14.89 -3.87 6.65
C LEU A 183 -14.92 -4.34 8.10
N ALA A 184 -14.58 -5.60 8.36
CA ALA A 184 -14.45 -6.12 9.72
C ALA A 184 -13.26 -5.49 10.46
N ASP A 185 -12.12 -5.27 9.78
CA ASP A 185 -11.00 -4.54 10.34
C ASP A 185 -11.37 -3.09 10.65
N ILE A 186 -12.07 -2.41 9.75
CA ILE A 186 -12.60 -1.06 10.03
C ILE A 186 -13.55 -1.09 11.24
N TYR A 187 -14.41 -2.10 11.37
CA TYR A 187 -15.28 -2.25 12.54
C TYR A 187 -14.49 -2.40 13.85
N ARG A 188 -13.36 -3.14 13.87
CA ARG A 188 -12.50 -3.23 15.06
C ARG A 188 -12.01 -1.86 15.54
N HIS A 189 -11.78 -0.94 14.61
CA HIS A 189 -11.32 0.42 14.93
C HIS A 189 -12.46 1.41 15.21
N VAL A 190 -13.60 1.27 14.53
CA VAL A 190 -14.68 2.28 14.49
C VAL A 190 -15.93 1.88 15.29
N GLY A 191 -16.19 0.59 15.49
CA GLY A 191 -17.32 0.07 16.23
C GLY A 191 -18.68 0.24 15.55
N GLU A 192 -19.75 0.32 16.35
CA GLU A 192 -21.15 0.34 15.91
C GLU A 192 -21.48 1.47 14.93
N ARG A 193 -20.73 2.56 14.96
CA ARG A 193 -20.85 3.65 14.00
C ARG A 193 -20.74 3.14 12.56
N LEU A 194 -19.83 2.19 12.28
CA LEU A 194 -19.73 1.59 10.96
C LEU A 194 -20.97 0.75 10.62
N ARG A 195 -21.46 -0.07 11.56
CA ARG A 195 -22.66 -0.90 11.37
C ARG A 195 -23.87 -0.04 10.99
N VAL A 196 -24.09 1.05 11.73
CA VAL A 196 -25.19 2.00 11.47
C VAL A 196 -25.01 2.69 10.12
N ASP A 197 -23.79 3.10 9.78
CA ASP A 197 -23.48 3.73 8.49
C ASP A 197 -23.79 2.78 7.32
N LEU A 198 -23.34 1.52 7.40
CA LEU A 198 -23.60 0.47 6.42
C LEU A 198 -25.09 0.18 6.23
N GLN A 199 -25.88 0.18 7.32
CA GLN A 199 -27.33 -0.06 7.24
C GLN A 199 -28.12 1.13 6.66
N ARG A 200 -27.69 2.37 6.96
CA ARG A 200 -28.48 3.57 6.64
C ARG A 200 -28.07 4.27 5.35
N LYS A 201 -26.77 4.24 5.02
CA LYS A 201 -26.21 5.08 3.95
C LYS A 201 -25.70 4.30 2.74
N HIS A 202 -25.47 2.99 2.88
CA HIS A 202 -24.87 2.19 1.83
C HIS A 202 -25.83 1.08 1.37
N ASN A 203 -25.88 0.83 0.07
CA ASN A 203 -26.74 -0.20 -0.51
C ASN A 203 -26.06 -1.59 -0.43
N VAL A 204 -25.84 -2.09 0.78
CA VAL A 204 -25.22 -3.41 1.01
C VAL A 204 -26.26 -4.51 0.74
N PRO A 205 -25.99 -5.49 -0.14
CA PRO A 205 -26.91 -6.60 -0.36
C PRO A 205 -27.20 -7.35 0.96
N GLN A 206 -28.47 -7.68 1.23
CA GLN A 206 -28.91 -8.22 2.51
C GLN A 206 -28.09 -9.44 2.97
N ALA A 207 -27.79 -10.38 2.06
CA ALA A 207 -26.97 -11.54 2.37
C ALA A 207 -25.54 -11.17 2.83
N LYS A 208 -24.95 -10.12 2.25
CA LYS A 208 -23.62 -9.62 2.65
C LYS A 208 -23.69 -8.86 3.98
N MET A 209 -24.78 -8.11 4.21
CA MET A 209 -25.00 -7.42 5.47
C MET A 209 -25.11 -8.40 6.65
N LEU A 210 -25.80 -9.53 6.47
CA LEU A 210 -25.90 -10.58 7.49
C LEU A 210 -24.53 -11.15 7.86
N LEU A 211 -23.69 -11.44 6.87
CA LEU A 211 -22.32 -11.93 7.10
C LEU A 211 -21.45 -10.90 7.84
N LEU A 212 -21.58 -9.62 7.49
CA LEU A 212 -20.87 -8.54 8.19
C LEU A 212 -21.33 -8.43 9.64
N ILE A 213 -22.65 -8.46 9.89
CA ILE A 213 -23.22 -8.43 11.24
C ILE A 213 -22.68 -9.59 12.08
N GLU A 214 -22.73 -10.81 11.56
CA GLU A 214 -22.20 -11.98 12.27
C GLU A 214 -20.72 -11.80 12.63
N LYS A 215 -19.91 -11.31 11.69
CA LYS A 215 -18.47 -11.06 11.92
C LYS A 215 -18.23 -9.93 12.93
N PHE A 216 -19.06 -8.88 12.91
CA PHE A 216 -18.98 -7.78 13.87
C PHE A 216 -19.35 -8.24 15.28
N ASP A 217 -20.44 -9.01 15.41
CA ASP A 217 -20.89 -9.54 16.70
C ASP A 217 -19.84 -10.53 17.29
N GLN A 218 -19.18 -11.33 16.44
CA GLN A 218 -18.06 -12.19 16.84
C GLN A 218 -16.86 -11.37 17.37
N LEU A 219 -16.46 -10.31 16.67
CA LEU A 219 -15.37 -9.42 17.12
C LEU A 219 -15.70 -8.73 18.45
N LYS A 220 -16.96 -8.30 18.61
CA LYS A 220 -17.44 -7.70 19.87
C LYS A 220 -17.41 -8.72 21.01
N ALA A 221 -17.88 -9.94 20.78
CA ALA A 221 -17.88 -11.01 21.77
C ALA A 221 -16.46 -11.47 22.17
N ALA A 222 -15.50 -11.41 21.25
CA ALA A 222 -14.10 -11.72 21.50
C ALA A 222 -13.36 -10.62 22.29
N GLY A 223 -13.92 -9.41 22.37
CA GLY A 223 -13.24 -8.25 22.95
C GLY A 223 -12.16 -7.65 22.03
N ASP A 224 -12.25 -7.89 20.72
CA ASP A 224 -11.26 -7.47 19.71
C ASP A 224 -11.44 -6.02 19.23
N LEU A 225 -12.33 -5.25 19.88
CA LEU A 225 -12.55 -3.84 19.59
C LEU A 225 -11.44 -2.98 20.19
N LEU A 226 -10.96 -2.02 19.42
CA LEU A 226 -9.93 -1.07 19.86
C LEU A 226 -10.55 0.06 20.69
N PRO A 227 -9.77 0.77 21.52
CA PRO A 227 -10.30 1.75 22.48
C PRO A 227 -11.24 2.81 21.87
N LEU A 228 -10.93 3.29 20.66
CA LEU A 228 -11.77 4.25 19.93
C LEU A 228 -13.17 3.68 19.62
N ALA A 229 -13.25 2.43 19.19
CA ALA A 229 -14.53 1.75 18.92
C ALA A 229 -15.36 1.61 20.20
N MET A 230 -14.73 1.28 21.34
CA MET A 230 -15.43 1.10 22.62
C MET A 230 -16.03 2.39 23.17
N SER A 231 -15.40 3.54 22.91
CA SER A 231 -15.91 4.85 23.34
C SER A 231 -17.19 5.29 22.62
N SER A 232 -17.48 4.71 21.45
CA SER A 232 -18.64 5.06 20.63
C SER A 232 -19.96 4.40 21.04
N ASP A 233 -19.91 3.44 21.98
CA ASP A 233 -21.11 2.78 22.55
C ASP A 233 -21.79 3.63 23.65
N GLY A 234 -21.24 4.82 23.97
CA GLY A 234 -21.66 5.68 25.10
C GLY A 234 -22.36 7.00 24.75
N GLU A 235 -22.66 7.28 23.47
CA GLU A 235 -23.39 8.49 23.02
C GLU A 235 -24.73 8.17 22.33
#